data_AF-G8TPM9-F1
#
_entry.id   AF-G8TPM9-F1
#
_cell.length_a   1.000
_cell.length_b   1.000
_cell.length_c   1.000
_cell.angle_alpha   90.00
_cell.angle_beta   90.00
_cell.angle_gamma   90.00
#
_symmetry.space_group_name_H-M   'P 1'
#
loop_
_entity.id
_entity.type
_entity.pdbx_description
1 polymer ?
#
loop_
_entity_poly.entity_id
_entity_poly.type
_entity_poly.pdbx_seq_one_letter_code
_entity_poly.pdbx_strand_id
1 'polypeptide(L)'
;MYYKTRSTDTLSKLAKKFSLPENVLKAFNPHVNGSLYTGDLIKVPNLEDIPADAAFLTGVTKDAIIKKAKSAINKGIRYKLGMGGTNPSAKLPDQHNQCDCSGFVCWALGLNRKTDIPFYKKFGGWIFTDSMVADINSNAGIFEKLNTPVAGCIVVYGAGAQIGHVGIVSEVAEGKMKKVIHCSSGNDKTFKDAIQETVPTVFDRADSFWGKYTDII
;
A
#
# COMPACT_ATOMS: atom_id res chain seq x y z
N MET A 1 -12.07 -3.15 11.11
CA MET A 1 -13.06 -4.13 11.65
C MET A 1 -14.26 -4.25 10.69
N TYR A 2 -15.10 -5.28 10.82
CA TYR A 2 -16.39 -5.36 10.11
C TYR A 2 -17.56 -5.14 11.07
N TYR A 3 -18.53 -4.34 10.65
CA TYR A 3 -19.76 -4.06 11.37
C TYR A 3 -20.96 -4.59 10.57
N LYS A 4 -21.81 -5.38 11.21
CA LYS A 4 -23.05 -5.87 10.61
C LYS A 4 -24.18 -4.87 10.83
N THR A 5 -24.74 -4.35 9.75
CA THR A 5 -25.79 -3.32 9.78
C THR A 5 -27.10 -3.83 10.36
N ARG A 6 -27.84 -2.90 10.97
CA ARG A 6 -29.21 -3.07 11.47
C ARG A 6 -30.16 -2.23 10.62
N SER A 7 -31.46 -2.49 10.72
CA SER A 7 -32.50 -1.80 9.95
C SER A 7 -32.56 -0.28 10.16
N THR A 8 -31.98 0.22 11.24
CA THR A 8 -31.93 1.65 11.56
C THR A 8 -30.60 2.32 11.18
N ASP A 9 -29.62 1.55 10.73
CA ASP A 9 -28.30 2.08 10.38
C ASP A 9 -28.35 2.79 9.03
N THR A 10 -27.65 3.92 8.95
CA THR A 10 -27.34 4.63 7.71
C THR A 10 -25.83 4.88 7.68
N LEU A 11 -25.26 5.12 6.50
CA LEU A 11 -23.83 5.46 6.39
C LEU A 11 -23.48 6.65 7.30
N SER A 12 -24.32 7.69 7.36
CA SER A 12 -24.12 8.84 8.25
C SER A 12 -24.15 8.47 9.73
N LYS A 13 -25.03 7.54 10.15
CA LYS A 13 -25.09 7.09 11.55
C LYS A 13 -23.86 6.26 11.92
N LEU A 14 -23.40 5.39 11.01
CA LEU A 14 -22.18 4.62 11.20
C LEU A 14 -20.95 5.51 11.22
N ALA A 15 -20.89 6.51 10.35
CA ALA A 15 -19.85 7.54 10.31
C ALA A 15 -19.72 8.23 11.68
N LYS A 16 -20.84 8.73 12.22
CA LYS A 16 -20.85 9.33 13.57
C LYS A 16 -20.47 8.33 14.66
N LYS A 17 -21.01 7.10 14.60
CA LYS A 17 -20.75 6.05 15.60
C LYS A 17 -19.28 5.69 15.71
N PHE A 18 -18.58 5.65 14.58
CA PHE A 18 -17.17 5.27 14.51
C PHE A 18 -16.24 6.49 14.44
N SER A 19 -16.77 7.70 14.62
CA SER A 19 -16.03 8.96 14.49
C SER A 19 -15.30 9.10 13.15
N LEU A 20 -15.82 8.48 12.09
CA LEU A 20 -15.24 8.49 10.74
C LEU A 20 -15.98 9.50 9.85
N PRO A 21 -15.30 10.17 8.92
CA PRO A 21 -15.95 10.86 7.82
C PRO A 21 -16.79 9.87 6.97
N GLU A 22 -17.98 10.28 6.54
CA GLU A 22 -18.88 9.38 5.80
C GLU A 22 -18.30 8.96 4.43
N ASN A 23 -17.53 9.84 3.80
CA ASN A 23 -16.81 9.54 2.56
C ASN A 23 -15.72 8.48 2.76
N VAL A 24 -15.03 8.44 3.91
CA VAL A 24 -14.09 7.36 4.26
C VAL A 24 -14.85 6.03 4.34
N LEU A 25 -15.99 6.01 5.04
CA LEU A 25 -16.84 4.82 5.09
C LEU A 25 -17.33 4.39 3.71
N LYS A 26 -17.70 5.32 2.82
CA LYS A 26 -18.07 5.01 1.44
C LYS A 26 -16.90 4.44 0.63
N ALA A 27 -15.71 5.03 0.75
CA ALA A 27 -14.52 4.60 0.03
C ALA A 27 -14.12 3.15 0.39
N PHE A 28 -14.26 2.78 1.67
CA PHE A 28 -13.99 1.43 2.15
C PHE A 28 -15.12 0.42 1.88
N ASN A 29 -16.28 0.88 1.39
CA ASN A 29 -17.46 0.05 1.14
C ASN A 29 -18.09 0.37 -0.22
N PRO A 30 -17.36 0.18 -1.34
CA PRO A 30 -17.83 0.56 -2.67
C PRO A 30 -19.06 -0.22 -3.15
N HIS A 31 -19.37 -1.36 -2.52
CA HIS A 31 -20.61 -2.11 -2.76
C HIS A 31 -21.85 -1.42 -2.22
N VAL A 32 -21.70 -0.45 -1.31
CA VAL A 32 -22.81 0.31 -0.73
C VAL A 32 -23.14 1.49 -1.65
N ASN A 33 -24.06 1.25 -2.59
CA ASN A 33 -24.49 2.27 -3.55
C ASN A 33 -25.74 3.02 -3.02
N GLY A 34 -25.53 3.89 -2.04
CA GLY A 34 -26.54 4.85 -1.54
C GLY A 34 -27.52 4.33 -0.48
N SER A 35 -27.75 3.02 -0.37
CA SER A 35 -28.59 2.42 0.69
C SER A 35 -27.87 1.28 1.40
N LEU A 36 -28.02 1.21 2.72
CA LEU A 36 -27.60 0.08 3.54
C LEU A 36 -28.78 -0.85 3.77
N TYR A 37 -28.58 -2.15 3.56
CA TYR A 37 -29.56 -3.18 3.89
C TYR A 37 -29.22 -3.81 5.23
N THR A 38 -30.22 -4.32 5.94
CA THR A 38 -30.00 -5.02 7.20
C THR A 38 -29.17 -6.27 6.96
N GLY A 39 -28.06 -6.41 7.69
CA GLY A 39 -27.16 -7.55 7.58
C GLY A 39 -25.95 -7.34 6.68
N ASP A 40 -25.86 -6.21 5.96
CA ASP A 40 -24.66 -5.80 5.23
C ASP A 40 -23.44 -5.77 6.17
N LEU A 41 -22.30 -6.20 5.63
CA LEU A 41 -21.02 -6.09 6.32
C LEU A 41 -20.31 -4.82 5.85
N ILE A 42 -20.11 -3.91 6.79
CA ILE A 42 -19.45 -2.64 6.58
C ILE A 42 -18.06 -2.69 7.16
N LYS A 43 -17.05 -2.52 6.30
CA LYS A 43 -15.66 -2.34 6.67
C LYS A 43 -15.51 -0.97 7.32
N VAL A 44 -15.20 -0.97 8.60
CA VAL A 44 -14.92 0.22 9.40
C VAL A 44 -13.40 0.29 9.58
N PRO A 45 -12.71 1.24 8.91
CA PRO A 45 -11.29 1.45 9.13
C PRO A 45 -11.03 2.01 10.52
N ASN A 46 -9.79 1.87 10.99
CA ASN A 46 -9.37 2.50 12.24
C ASN A 46 -9.06 3.98 11.97
N LEU A 47 -9.83 4.90 12.58
CA LEU A 47 -9.68 6.36 12.39
C LEU A 47 -8.28 6.84 12.74
N GLU A 48 -7.70 6.25 13.78
CA GLU A 48 -6.35 6.58 14.22
C GLU A 48 -5.35 6.34 13.10
N ASP A 49 -5.55 5.31 12.28
CA ASP A 49 -4.65 4.93 11.19
C ASP A 49 -4.78 5.79 9.93
N ILE A 50 -5.63 6.83 9.99
CA ILE A 50 -5.84 7.79 8.91
C ILE A 50 -4.92 9.00 9.14
N PRO A 51 -3.99 9.32 8.21
CA PRO A 51 -3.13 10.49 8.35
C PRO A 51 -3.95 11.78 8.51
N ALA A 52 -3.65 12.58 9.54
CA ALA A 52 -4.39 13.80 9.87
C ALA A 52 -4.26 14.91 8.81
N ASP A 53 -3.26 14.81 7.94
CA ASP A 53 -2.93 15.70 6.83
C ASP A 53 -3.36 15.15 5.46
N ALA A 54 -4.13 14.06 5.41
CA ALA A 54 -4.72 13.54 4.19
C ALA A 54 -5.71 14.57 3.61
N ALA A 55 -5.20 15.46 2.75
CA ALA A 55 -6.02 16.27 1.88
C ALA A 55 -6.84 15.33 1.01
N PHE A 56 -8.16 15.38 1.15
CA PHE A 56 -9.13 14.53 0.46
C PHE A 56 -9.24 14.84 -1.06
N LEU A 57 -8.12 14.83 -1.78
CA LEU A 57 -8.03 15.13 -3.21
C LEU A 57 -7.76 13.84 -3.99
N THR A 58 -8.83 13.29 -4.59
CA THR A 58 -8.83 12.29 -5.69
C THR A 58 -8.00 11.02 -5.48
N GLY A 59 -8.68 9.86 -5.37
CA GLY A 59 -8.07 8.52 -5.26
C GLY A 59 -6.79 8.38 -6.07
N VAL A 60 -5.66 8.03 -5.45
CA VAL A 60 -4.50 7.47 -6.12
C VAL A 60 -4.94 6.15 -6.77
N THR A 61 -5.42 6.28 -8.00
CA THR A 61 -5.90 5.14 -8.77
C THR A 61 -4.77 4.15 -9.00
N LYS A 62 -5.11 2.87 -9.24
CA LYS A 62 -4.11 1.85 -9.66
C LYS A 62 -3.23 2.35 -10.81
N ASP A 63 -3.80 3.11 -11.75
CA ASP A 63 -3.09 3.64 -12.91
C ASP A 63 -2.13 4.76 -12.50
N ALA A 64 -2.51 5.60 -11.54
CA ALA A 64 -1.63 6.61 -10.96
C ALA A 64 -0.44 5.97 -10.22
N ILE A 65 -0.68 4.92 -9.40
CA ILE A 65 0.37 4.17 -8.70
C ILE A 65 1.34 3.56 -9.72
N ILE A 66 0.83 2.83 -10.71
CA ILE A 66 1.65 2.16 -11.72
C ILE A 66 2.41 3.17 -12.58
N LYS A 67 1.75 4.26 -13.00
CA LYS A 67 2.40 5.34 -13.79
C LYS A 67 3.53 5.98 -12.99
N LYS A 68 3.30 6.28 -11.70
CA LYS A 68 4.32 6.85 -10.81
C LYS A 68 5.48 5.86 -10.63
N ALA A 69 5.19 4.60 -10.31
CA ALA A 69 6.19 3.53 -10.22
C ALA A 69 7.05 3.40 -11.50
N LYS A 70 6.42 3.36 -12.68
CA LYS A 70 7.12 3.26 -13.97
C LYS A 70 8.00 4.48 -14.26
N SER A 71 7.65 5.66 -13.75
CA SER A 71 8.43 6.88 -13.97
C SER A 71 9.82 6.87 -13.32
N ALA A 72 10.06 5.94 -12.38
CA ALA A 72 11.34 5.77 -11.71
C ALA A 72 12.28 4.77 -12.41
N ILE A 73 11.82 4.06 -13.45
CA ILE A 73 12.64 3.13 -14.24
C ILE A 73 13.58 3.93 -15.16
N ASN A 74 14.79 3.42 -15.37
CA ASN A 74 15.84 4.01 -16.22
C ASN A 74 16.24 5.43 -15.76
N LYS A 75 16.41 5.59 -14.45
CA LYS A 75 16.85 6.84 -13.80
C LYS A 75 18.25 6.74 -13.22
N GLY A 76 18.87 5.56 -13.29
CA GLY A 76 20.21 5.32 -12.74
C GLY A 76 20.22 5.29 -11.21
N ILE A 77 19.06 5.10 -10.58
CA ILE A 77 18.92 5.02 -9.12
C ILE A 77 19.63 3.75 -8.64
N ARG A 78 20.47 3.89 -7.62
CA ARG A 78 21.28 2.79 -7.08
C ARG A 78 20.61 2.17 -5.86
N TYR A 79 20.85 0.89 -5.63
CA TYR A 79 20.28 0.22 -4.46
C TYR A 79 21.07 0.56 -3.20
N LYS A 80 20.38 1.01 -2.16
CA LYS A 80 20.94 1.15 -0.81
C LYS A 80 19.84 0.94 0.23
N LEU A 81 20.01 -0.09 1.06
CA LEU A 81 19.11 -0.38 2.16
C LEU A 81 18.98 0.84 3.09
N GLY A 82 17.75 1.21 3.42
CA GLY A 82 17.41 2.35 4.28
C GLY A 82 17.15 3.66 3.53
N MET A 83 17.34 3.73 2.21
CA MET A 83 17.30 4.99 1.45
C MET A 83 16.00 5.19 0.67
N GLY A 84 15.66 6.46 0.45
CA GLY A 84 14.52 6.86 -0.38
C GLY A 84 13.17 6.75 0.32
N GLY A 85 12.13 7.33 -0.29
CA GLY A 85 10.75 7.26 0.21
C GLY A 85 10.40 8.17 1.39
N THR A 86 11.22 9.19 1.70
CA THR A 86 10.95 10.16 2.78
C THR A 86 10.23 11.43 2.31
N ASN A 87 10.15 11.66 0.99
CA ASN A 87 9.39 12.76 0.40
C ASN A 87 8.44 12.23 -0.69
N PRO A 88 7.14 12.04 -0.40
CA PRO A 88 6.19 11.48 -1.36
C PRO A 88 5.92 12.37 -2.59
N SER A 89 6.17 13.67 -2.46
CA SER A 89 5.98 14.66 -3.53
C SER A 89 7.24 14.85 -4.40
N ALA A 90 8.34 14.17 -4.07
CA ALA A 90 9.55 14.23 -4.88
C ALA A 90 9.33 13.64 -6.28
N LYS A 91 10.07 14.14 -7.27
CA LYS A 91 10.01 13.67 -8.67
C LYS A 91 10.45 12.22 -8.81
N LEU A 92 11.35 11.75 -7.95
CA LEU A 92 11.91 10.41 -7.93
C LEU A 92 11.93 9.88 -6.49
N PRO A 93 11.93 8.56 -6.28
CA PRO A 93 11.90 7.95 -4.94
C PRO A 93 13.24 8.03 -4.20
N ASP A 94 14.29 8.47 -4.87
CA ASP A 94 15.66 8.37 -4.36
C ASP A 94 15.98 9.45 -3.33
N GLN A 95 16.98 9.15 -2.52
CA GLN A 95 17.71 10.12 -1.72
C GLN A 95 19.19 9.95 -2.06
N HIS A 96 19.81 10.99 -2.61
CA HIS A 96 21.19 10.95 -3.13
C HIS A 96 21.39 9.85 -4.19
N ASN A 97 20.46 9.75 -5.15
CA ASN A 97 20.45 8.74 -6.20
C ASN A 97 20.42 7.30 -5.67
N GLN A 98 19.93 7.10 -4.45
CA GLN A 98 19.85 5.81 -3.79
C GLN A 98 18.44 5.52 -3.25
N CYS A 99 18.01 4.25 -3.35
CA CYS A 99 16.70 3.82 -2.89
C CYS A 99 16.72 2.35 -2.44
N ASP A 100 15.77 1.93 -1.60
CA ASP A 100 15.46 0.54 -1.26
C ASP A 100 14.04 0.15 -1.68
N CYS A 101 13.66 -1.12 -1.43
CA CYS A 101 12.35 -1.66 -1.81
C CYS A 101 11.19 -0.92 -1.13
N SER A 102 11.22 -0.72 0.19
CA SER A 102 10.13 -0.09 0.93
C SER A 102 10.05 1.41 0.67
N GLY A 103 11.18 2.11 0.53
CA GLY A 103 11.27 3.51 0.17
C GLY A 103 10.69 3.78 -1.21
N PHE A 104 11.02 2.94 -2.20
CA PHE A 104 10.41 2.99 -3.53
C PHE A 104 8.89 2.83 -3.47
N VAL A 105 8.41 1.80 -2.75
CA VAL A 105 6.97 1.52 -2.66
C VAL A 105 6.23 2.63 -1.92
N CYS A 106 6.75 3.15 -0.81
CA CYS A 106 6.14 4.28 -0.10
C CYS A 106 6.02 5.50 -1.03
N TRP A 107 7.10 5.86 -1.75
CA TRP A 107 7.04 6.95 -2.71
C TRP A 107 5.99 6.71 -3.82
N ALA A 108 5.93 5.49 -4.37
CA ALA A 108 4.98 5.14 -5.42
C ALA A 108 3.52 5.25 -4.94
N LEU A 109 3.27 4.95 -3.67
CA LEU A 109 1.96 5.09 -3.01
C LEU A 109 1.67 6.52 -2.52
N GLY A 110 2.63 7.45 -2.63
CA GLY A 110 2.47 8.81 -2.11
C GLY A 110 2.60 8.93 -0.59
N LEU A 111 3.29 7.97 0.03
CA LEU A 111 3.54 7.92 1.47
C LEU A 111 4.95 8.38 1.83
N ASN A 112 5.08 9.04 2.98
CA ASN A 112 6.35 9.09 3.68
C ASN A 112 6.57 7.75 4.40
N ARG A 113 7.69 7.06 4.14
CA ARG A 113 8.05 5.80 4.82
C ARG A 113 8.21 5.96 6.33
N LYS A 114 8.40 7.19 6.80
CA LYS A 114 8.37 7.56 8.21
C LYS A 114 7.06 8.29 8.48
N THR A 115 6.18 7.67 9.25
CA THR A 115 4.81 8.12 9.44
C THR A 115 4.41 8.11 10.91
N ASP A 116 3.41 8.93 11.23
CA ASP A 116 2.76 8.97 12.53
C ASP A 116 1.45 8.15 12.56
N ILE A 117 1.14 7.39 11.50
CA ILE A 117 0.05 6.42 11.48
C ILE A 117 0.20 5.48 12.70
N PRO A 118 -0.78 5.44 13.64
CA PRO A 118 -0.76 4.67 14.88
C PRO A 118 -0.42 3.20 14.73
N PHE A 119 -0.93 2.53 13.69
CA PHE A 119 -0.55 1.15 13.37
C PHE A 119 0.97 0.98 13.26
N TYR A 120 1.66 1.96 12.65
CA TYR A 120 3.10 1.93 12.43
C TYR A 120 3.92 2.41 13.62
N LYS A 121 3.33 3.08 14.62
CA LYS A 121 4.06 3.55 15.82
C LYS A 121 4.73 2.41 16.60
N LYS A 122 4.12 1.23 16.64
CA LYS A 122 4.73 0.01 17.24
C LYS A 122 5.99 -0.47 16.51
N PHE A 123 6.18 -0.03 15.28
CA PHE A 123 7.37 -0.23 14.46
C PHE A 123 8.26 1.03 14.44
N GLY A 124 8.13 1.87 15.47
CA GLY A 124 8.79 3.17 15.55
C GLY A 124 8.33 4.14 14.47
N GLY A 125 7.17 3.96 13.84
CA GLY A 125 6.65 4.80 12.75
C GLY A 125 7.23 4.48 11.37
N TRP A 126 7.94 3.36 11.20
CA TRP A 126 8.53 2.99 9.91
C TRP A 126 7.65 2.03 9.11
N ILE A 127 7.43 2.37 7.84
CA ILE A 127 6.83 1.49 6.84
C ILE A 127 7.97 0.75 6.12
N PHE A 128 8.09 -0.55 6.39
CA PHE A 128 9.06 -1.47 5.80
C PHE A 128 8.41 -2.86 5.66
N THR A 129 9.13 -3.83 5.10
CA THR A 129 8.55 -5.12 4.69
C THR A 129 7.81 -5.84 5.82
N ASP A 130 8.37 -5.92 7.03
CA ASP A 130 7.71 -6.62 8.13
C ASP A 130 6.52 -5.85 8.68
N SER A 131 6.59 -4.51 8.72
CA SER A 131 5.43 -3.70 9.14
C SER A 131 4.30 -3.73 8.10
N MET A 132 4.62 -3.81 6.81
CA MET A 132 3.64 -4.04 5.73
C MET A 132 3.00 -5.43 5.82
N VAL A 133 3.77 -6.49 6.11
CA VAL A 133 3.20 -7.83 6.34
C VAL A 133 2.28 -7.83 7.56
N ALA A 134 2.67 -7.14 8.63
CA ALA A 134 1.83 -7.01 9.81
C ALA A 134 0.54 -6.21 9.51
N ASP A 135 0.62 -5.15 8.70
CA ASP A 135 -0.52 -4.32 8.26
C ASP A 135 -1.51 -5.17 7.46
N ILE A 136 -1.03 -5.86 6.41
CA ILE A 136 -1.86 -6.73 5.59
C ILE A 136 -2.57 -7.80 6.41
N ASN A 137 -1.94 -8.34 7.46
CA ASN A 137 -2.54 -9.36 8.31
C ASN A 137 -3.37 -8.78 9.48
N SER A 138 -3.55 -7.47 9.52
CA SER A 138 -4.29 -6.75 10.55
C SER A 138 -5.65 -6.26 10.04
N ASN A 139 -6.53 -5.93 10.98
CA ASN A 139 -7.81 -5.25 10.72
C ASN A 139 -7.69 -3.70 10.80
N ALA A 140 -6.45 -3.22 10.83
CA ALA A 140 -5.98 -1.85 11.09
C ALA A 140 -4.74 -1.61 10.23
N GLY A 141 -4.35 -0.35 10.02
CA GLY A 141 -3.34 0.04 9.03
C GLY A 141 -3.95 0.49 7.69
N ILE A 142 -3.11 0.52 6.65
CA ILE A 142 -3.41 1.15 5.34
C ILE A 142 -3.53 0.15 4.19
N PHE A 143 -3.32 -1.15 4.44
CA PHE A 143 -3.44 -2.19 3.42
C PHE A 143 -4.65 -3.08 3.65
N GLU A 144 -5.41 -3.30 2.58
CA GLU A 144 -6.40 -4.37 2.52
C GLU A 144 -5.77 -5.65 2.00
N LYS A 145 -5.87 -6.73 2.78
CA LYS A 145 -5.44 -8.07 2.35
C LYS A 145 -6.22 -8.54 1.13
N LEU A 146 -5.50 -9.01 0.12
CA LEU A 146 -6.07 -9.65 -1.05
C LEU A 146 -5.75 -11.15 -1.08
N ASN A 147 -6.74 -11.95 -1.49
CA ASN A 147 -6.55 -13.38 -1.78
C ASN A 147 -6.08 -13.64 -3.23
N THR A 148 -6.20 -12.64 -4.09
CA THR A 148 -5.79 -12.69 -5.51
C THR A 148 -5.19 -11.34 -5.87
N PRO A 149 -4.02 -11.30 -6.54
CA PRO A 149 -3.38 -10.03 -6.88
C PRO A 149 -4.22 -9.22 -7.85
N VAL A 150 -4.14 -7.90 -7.73
CA VAL A 150 -4.69 -6.94 -8.70
C VAL A 150 -3.61 -5.94 -9.07
N ALA A 151 -3.65 -5.41 -10.30
CA ALA A 151 -2.72 -4.36 -10.71
C ALA A 151 -2.85 -3.14 -9.77
N GLY A 152 -1.70 -2.61 -9.34
CA GLY A 152 -1.57 -1.49 -8.40
C GLY A 152 -1.48 -1.92 -6.93
N CYS A 153 -1.72 -3.18 -6.58
CA CYS A 153 -1.47 -3.67 -5.22
C CYS A 153 0.03 -3.86 -4.97
N ILE A 154 0.41 -3.96 -3.70
CA ILE A 154 1.76 -4.40 -3.32
C ILE A 154 1.82 -5.92 -3.28
N VAL A 155 3.01 -6.47 -3.52
CA VAL A 155 3.40 -7.84 -3.14
C VAL A 155 4.57 -7.74 -2.19
N VAL A 156 4.50 -8.39 -1.03
CA VAL A 156 5.50 -8.28 0.04
C VAL A 156 5.72 -9.60 0.76
N TYR A 157 6.96 -9.87 1.13
CA TYR A 157 7.29 -10.84 2.18
C TYR A 157 8.24 -10.20 3.19
N GLY A 158 8.02 -10.53 4.46
CA GLY A 158 8.89 -10.13 5.56
C GLY A 158 10.04 -11.12 5.73
N ALA A 159 11.05 -10.75 6.51
CA ALA A 159 12.16 -11.64 6.78
C ALA A 159 12.80 -11.49 8.18
N GLY A 160 12.21 -10.67 9.06
CA GLY A 160 12.67 -10.51 10.44
C GLY A 160 14.09 -9.95 10.49
N ALA A 161 15.04 -10.75 10.99
CA ALA A 161 16.46 -10.36 11.02
C ALA A 161 17.13 -10.38 9.63
N GLN A 162 16.49 -11.01 8.63
CA GLN A 162 16.94 -11.01 7.24
C GLN A 162 16.26 -9.89 6.44
N ILE A 163 16.63 -9.72 5.17
CA ILE A 163 16.08 -8.68 4.31
C ILE A 163 14.83 -9.21 3.59
N GLY A 164 13.66 -8.66 3.92
CA GLY A 164 12.42 -8.88 3.18
C GLY A 164 12.42 -8.15 1.83
N HIS A 165 11.33 -8.28 1.07
CA HIS A 165 11.20 -7.56 -0.19
C HIS A 165 9.77 -7.14 -0.49
N VAL A 166 9.62 -6.04 -1.23
CA VAL A 166 8.31 -5.49 -1.63
C VAL A 166 8.38 -4.89 -3.03
N GLY A 167 7.28 -4.98 -3.77
CA GLY A 167 7.09 -4.36 -5.08
C GLY A 167 5.63 -4.00 -5.38
N ILE A 168 5.42 -3.24 -6.46
CA ILE A 168 4.10 -2.90 -7.00
C ILE A 168 3.76 -3.86 -8.13
N VAL A 169 2.64 -4.58 -8.03
CA VAL A 169 2.14 -5.44 -9.11
C VAL A 169 1.65 -4.56 -10.26
N SER A 170 2.30 -4.61 -11.42
CA SER A 170 1.94 -3.76 -12.57
C SER A 170 1.10 -4.47 -13.63
N GLU A 171 1.13 -5.81 -13.65
CA GLU A 171 0.37 -6.61 -14.59
C GLU A 171 -0.14 -7.89 -13.92
N VAL A 172 -1.42 -8.21 -14.13
CA VAL A 172 -2.08 -9.44 -13.67
C VAL A 172 -2.82 -10.05 -14.86
N ALA A 173 -2.69 -11.36 -15.04
CA ALA A 173 -3.48 -12.12 -15.99
C ALA A 173 -3.87 -13.47 -15.38
N GLU A 174 -5.10 -13.90 -15.60
CA GLU A 174 -5.64 -15.17 -15.08
C GLU A 174 -5.49 -15.30 -13.55
N GLY A 175 -5.69 -14.20 -12.82
CA GLY A 175 -5.56 -14.17 -11.36
C GLY A 175 -4.12 -14.31 -10.83
N LYS A 176 -3.10 -14.24 -11.70
CA LYS A 176 -1.69 -14.33 -11.32
C LYS A 176 -0.95 -13.04 -11.67
N MET A 177 -0.07 -12.59 -10.77
CA MET A 177 0.88 -11.52 -11.08
C MET A 177 1.79 -11.94 -12.24
N LYS A 178 1.96 -11.07 -13.23
CA LYS A 178 2.83 -11.28 -14.41
C LYS A 178 4.02 -10.35 -14.42
N LYS A 179 3.86 -9.14 -13.91
CA LYS A 179 4.94 -8.16 -13.76
C LYS A 179 4.84 -7.42 -12.43
N VAL A 180 6.00 -7.11 -11.88
CA VAL A 180 6.17 -6.35 -10.64
C VAL A 180 7.26 -5.31 -10.87
N ILE A 181 6.99 -4.08 -10.43
CA ILE A 181 7.98 -3.01 -10.38
C ILE A 181 8.54 -2.99 -8.97
N HIS A 182 9.86 -3.09 -8.82
CA HIS A 182 10.50 -3.14 -7.50
C HIS A 182 11.94 -2.60 -7.54
N CYS A 183 12.39 -2.11 -6.39
CA CYS A 183 13.76 -1.66 -6.16
C CYS A 183 14.58 -2.77 -5.50
N SER A 184 15.63 -3.28 -6.16
CA SER A 184 16.41 -4.39 -5.61
C SER A 184 17.91 -4.32 -5.94
N SER A 185 18.72 -4.96 -5.10
CA SER A 185 20.16 -5.10 -5.37
C SER A 185 20.45 -5.96 -6.60
N GLY A 186 19.58 -6.93 -6.92
CA GLY A 186 19.71 -7.77 -8.11
C GLY A 186 19.53 -6.97 -9.39
N ASN A 187 18.50 -6.11 -9.44
CA ASN A 187 18.29 -5.16 -10.53
C ASN A 187 19.50 -4.21 -10.67
N ASP A 188 19.94 -3.62 -9.56
CA ASP A 188 21.05 -2.65 -9.56
C ASP A 188 22.34 -3.25 -10.15
N LYS A 189 22.68 -4.48 -9.76
CA LYS A 189 23.87 -5.18 -10.26
C LYS A 189 23.79 -5.41 -11.77
N THR A 190 22.62 -5.82 -12.24
CA THR A 190 22.35 -6.25 -13.61
C THR A 190 22.21 -5.07 -14.58
N PHE A 191 21.39 -4.08 -14.23
CA PHE A 191 20.98 -3.00 -15.13
C PHE A 191 21.67 -1.66 -14.84
N LYS A 192 22.44 -1.57 -13.74
CA LYS A 192 22.93 -0.29 -13.17
C LYS A 192 21.79 0.67 -12.82
N ASP A 193 20.63 0.09 -12.53
CA ASP A 193 19.41 0.77 -12.11
C ASP A 193 18.64 -0.20 -11.21
N ALA A 194 18.37 0.23 -9.98
CA ALA A 194 17.77 -0.60 -8.95
C ALA A 194 16.27 -0.84 -9.19
N ILE A 195 15.58 0.05 -9.92
CA ILE A 195 14.13 0.04 -10.08
C ILE A 195 13.79 -0.47 -11.48
N GLN A 196 13.25 -1.68 -11.53
CA GLN A 196 12.91 -2.34 -12.79
C GLN A 196 11.52 -2.97 -12.71
N GLU A 197 10.89 -3.14 -13.88
CA GLU A 197 9.72 -3.98 -14.06
C GLU A 197 10.18 -5.37 -14.51
N THR A 198 9.95 -6.39 -13.68
CA THR A 198 10.41 -7.76 -13.95
C THR A 198 9.27 -8.76 -13.83
N VAL A 199 9.51 -9.99 -14.29
CA VAL A 199 8.72 -11.15 -13.87
C VAL A 199 8.78 -11.30 -12.34
N PRO A 200 7.75 -11.89 -11.71
CA PRO A 200 7.59 -11.86 -10.25
C PRO A 200 8.38 -12.95 -9.52
N THR A 201 9.34 -13.63 -10.15
CA THR A 201 9.99 -14.84 -9.61
C THR A 201 10.56 -14.68 -8.20
N VAL A 202 11.05 -13.50 -7.82
CA VAL A 202 11.55 -13.22 -6.46
C VAL A 202 10.43 -13.28 -5.39
N PHE A 203 9.18 -13.12 -5.81
CA PHE A 203 7.96 -13.17 -4.99
C PHE A 203 7.18 -14.49 -5.15
N ASP A 204 7.69 -15.47 -5.90
CA ASP A 204 7.06 -16.81 -6.02
C ASP A 204 7.33 -17.63 -4.74
N ARG A 205 6.75 -17.16 -3.62
CA ARG A 205 6.94 -17.72 -2.29
C ARG A 205 5.60 -17.88 -1.59
N ALA A 206 5.47 -18.93 -0.78
CA ALA A 206 4.25 -19.20 -0.02
C ALA A 206 3.96 -18.17 1.09
N ASP A 207 5.00 -17.43 1.52
CA ASP A 207 4.93 -16.38 2.54
C ASP A 207 4.82 -14.96 1.94
N SER A 208 4.53 -14.85 0.64
CA SER A 208 4.23 -13.55 0.02
C SER A 208 2.76 -13.18 0.20
N PHE A 209 2.52 -11.91 0.52
CA PHE A 209 1.20 -11.34 0.74
C PHE A 209 0.91 -10.24 -0.26
N TRP A 210 -0.36 -10.10 -0.63
CA TRP A 210 -0.83 -8.98 -1.45
C TRP A 210 -1.65 -8.00 -0.60
N GLY A 211 -1.29 -6.73 -0.70
CA GLY A 211 -1.96 -5.63 -0.01
C GLY A 211 -2.46 -4.60 -1.03
N LYS A 212 -3.76 -4.37 -1.11
CA LYS A 212 -4.28 -3.20 -1.83
C LYS A 212 -4.10 -1.99 -0.93
N TYR A 213 -3.34 -1.00 -1.41
CA TYR A 213 -3.33 0.30 -0.74
C TYR A 213 -4.73 0.89 -0.87
N THR A 214 -5.40 1.03 0.27
CA THR A 214 -6.65 1.76 0.34
C THR A 214 -6.24 3.19 0.61
N ASP A 215 -6.28 4.02 -0.43
CA ASP A 215 -6.25 5.46 -0.24
C ASP A 215 -7.30 5.80 0.81
N ILE A 216 -6.83 6.06 2.01
CA ILE A 216 -7.62 6.79 2.96
C ILE A 216 -7.42 8.24 2.53
N ILE A 217 -8.19 8.59 1.49
CA ILE A 217 -8.63 9.95 1.25
C ILE A 217 -9.72 10.13 2.25
#